data_AF-M2QAC0-F1
#
_entry.id   AF-M2QAC0-F1
#
_cell.length_a   1.000
_cell.length_b   1.000
_cell.length_c   1.000
_cell.angle_alpha   90.00
_cell.angle_beta   90.00
_cell.angle_gamma   90.00
#
_symmetry.space_group_name_H-M   'P 1'
#
loop_
_entity.id
_entity.type
_entity.pdbx_description
1 polymer ?
#
loop_
_entity_poly.entity_id
_entity_poly.type
_entity_poly.pdbx_seq_one_letter_code
_entity_poly.pdbx_strand_id
1 'polypeptide(L)'
;MIDMTQEMSSRTASTSRAQRLAADAAEAADVRRWRTHPDVVALRIERVRAQVDRLCWAGIILGLAFTAANVQWFAAAGSEFGSLPWLTAWLLDPTVCLVLLAILRAEQVTARYQVRTGRWVRAAKWLTLAATYVMNTWSSWAAGSPAGVVLHSVPPMVVFVAAEAVTDLRDKLTDAVQIALVNTAKPADVHELATADRERPARRLFADYLADARLAWKPEVKVTPAWVREVTGCSRGLSSRLAAELSAEVNEGVRHGS
;
A
#
# COMPACT_ATOMS: atom_id res chain seq x y z
N MET A 1 -61.95 2.48 18.78
CA MET A 1 -61.12 1.37 19.30
C MET A 1 -60.32 0.65 18.20
N ILE A 2 -60.65 0.79 16.91
CA ILE A 2 -59.95 0.16 15.78
C ILE A 2 -58.62 0.87 15.41
N ASP A 3 -58.49 2.14 15.76
CA ASP A 3 -57.36 3.00 15.39
C ASP A 3 -56.05 2.66 16.17
N MET A 4 -56.18 2.38 17.47
CA MET A 4 -55.04 2.06 18.35
C MET A 4 -54.36 0.72 18.00
N THR A 5 -55.12 -0.29 17.57
CA THR A 5 -54.58 -1.58 17.15
C THR A 5 -53.84 -1.49 15.81
N GLN A 6 -54.31 -0.63 14.90
CA GLN A 6 -53.67 -0.41 13.61
C GLN A 6 -52.37 0.41 13.75
N GLU A 7 -52.34 1.38 14.66
CA GLU A 7 -51.15 2.16 15.00
C GLU A 7 -50.09 1.36 15.76
N MET A 8 -50.50 0.45 16.66
CA MET A 8 -49.57 -0.49 17.29
C MET A 8 -48.98 -1.48 16.29
N SER A 9 -49.79 -2.04 15.39
CA SER A 9 -49.33 -3.01 14.39
C SER A 9 -48.31 -2.41 13.41
N SER A 10 -48.51 -1.15 12.99
CA SER A 10 -47.57 -0.44 12.10
C SER A 10 -46.25 -0.10 12.79
N ARG A 11 -46.27 0.30 14.08
CA ARG A 11 -45.06 0.52 14.89
C ARG A 11 -44.29 -0.78 15.15
N THR A 12 -44.97 -1.90 15.40
CA THR A 12 -44.31 -3.21 15.58
C THR A 12 -43.69 -3.70 14.27
N ALA A 13 -44.37 -3.50 13.13
CA ALA A 13 -43.85 -3.84 11.81
C ALA A 13 -42.65 -2.95 11.38
N SER A 14 -42.68 -1.65 11.67
CA SER A 14 -41.52 -0.76 11.43
C SER A 14 -40.34 -1.11 12.31
N THR A 15 -40.59 -1.49 13.57
CA THR A 15 -39.55 -1.96 14.51
C THR A 15 -38.93 -3.27 14.02
N SER A 16 -39.75 -4.20 13.52
CA SER A 16 -39.30 -5.46 12.91
C SER A 16 -38.44 -5.26 11.65
N ARG A 17 -38.78 -4.28 10.81
CA ARG A 17 -38.01 -3.94 9.61
C ARG A 17 -36.68 -3.27 9.97
N ALA A 18 -36.69 -2.36 10.95
CA ALA A 18 -35.49 -1.71 11.46
C ALA A 18 -34.53 -2.72 12.13
N GLN A 19 -35.06 -3.68 12.88
CA GLN A 19 -34.27 -4.77 13.48
C GLN A 19 -33.60 -5.66 12.43
N ARG A 20 -34.30 -5.99 11.33
CA ARG A 20 -33.71 -6.73 10.21
C ARG A 20 -32.59 -5.96 9.53
N LEU A 21 -32.81 -4.68 9.22
CA LEU A 21 -31.77 -3.82 8.67
C LEU A 21 -30.54 -3.68 9.60
N ALA A 22 -30.76 -3.63 10.92
CA ALA A 22 -29.67 -3.61 11.90
C ALA A 22 -28.90 -4.94 11.94
N ALA A 23 -29.59 -6.07 11.84
CA ALA A 23 -28.97 -7.39 11.74
C ALA A 23 -28.17 -7.55 10.44
N ASP A 24 -28.74 -7.16 9.30
CA ASP A 24 -28.06 -7.19 7.99
C ASP A 24 -26.83 -6.27 7.98
N ALA A 25 -26.91 -5.10 8.65
CA ALA A 25 -25.80 -4.18 8.79
C ALA A 25 -24.68 -4.74 9.70
N ALA A 26 -25.04 -5.45 10.77
CA ALA A 26 -24.09 -6.12 11.66
C ALA A 26 -23.40 -7.29 10.94
N GLU A 27 -24.15 -8.11 10.20
CA GLU A 27 -23.61 -9.18 9.37
C GLU A 27 -22.66 -8.61 8.30
N ALA A 28 -23.03 -7.52 7.63
CA ALA A 28 -22.16 -6.84 6.67
C ALA A 28 -20.91 -6.25 7.33
N ALA A 29 -20.99 -5.79 8.60
CA ALA A 29 -19.84 -5.32 9.37
C ALA A 29 -18.90 -6.48 9.72
N ASP A 30 -19.44 -7.64 10.12
CA ASP A 30 -18.65 -8.85 10.37
C ASP A 30 -17.98 -9.35 9.08
N VAL A 31 -18.69 -9.37 7.95
CA VAL A 31 -18.11 -9.72 6.64
C VAL A 31 -16.99 -8.74 6.24
N ARG A 32 -17.16 -7.44 6.52
CA ARG A 32 -16.08 -6.45 6.32
C ARG A 32 -14.88 -6.74 7.23
N ARG A 33 -15.13 -7.07 8.50
CA ARG A 33 -14.10 -7.41 9.50
C ARG A 33 -13.27 -8.63 9.09
N TRP A 34 -13.92 -9.64 8.50
CA TRP A 34 -13.23 -10.81 7.92
C TRP A 34 -12.46 -10.49 6.64
N ARG A 35 -12.98 -9.58 5.80
CA ARG A 35 -12.28 -9.13 4.57
C ARG A 35 -11.08 -8.22 4.86
N THR A 36 -11.10 -7.48 5.96
CA THR A 36 -9.99 -6.62 6.42
C THR A 36 -9.06 -7.32 7.40
N HIS A 37 -9.28 -8.61 7.68
CA HIS A 37 -8.40 -9.35 8.57
C HIS A 37 -6.98 -9.35 7.98
N PRO A 38 -5.93 -9.00 8.77
CA PRO A 38 -4.58 -8.79 8.27
C PRO A 38 -4.04 -10.01 7.53
N ASP A 39 -4.37 -11.22 8.00
CA ASP A 39 -3.96 -12.47 7.37
C ASP A 39 -4.61 -12.70 6.00
N VAL A 40 -5.89 -12.30 5.83
CA VAL A 40 -6.60 -12.44 4.54
C VAL A 40 -6.04 -11.45 3.51
N VAL A 41 -5.70 -10.24 3.95
CA VAL A 41 -5.04 -9.23 3.11
C VAL A 41 -3.63 -9.71 2.72
N ALA A 42 -2.84 -10.19 3.69
CA ALA A 42 -1.51 -10.75 3.45
C ALA A 42 -1.55 -11.89 2.43
N LEU A 43 -2.46 -12.86 2.61
CA LEU A 43 -2.59 -14.03 1.76
C LEU A 43 -3.09 -13.68 0.36
N ARG A 44 -3.93 -12.65 0.22
CA ARG A 44 -4.35 -12.12 -1.09
C ARG A 44 -3.18 -11.46 -1.83
N ILE A 45 -2.37 -10.66 -1.13
CA ILE A 45 -1.21 -10.01 -1.73
C ILE A 45 -0.16 -11.05 -2.13
N GLU A 46 0.10 -12.05 -1.29
CA GLU A 46 0.99 -13.17 -1.62
C GLU A 46 0.49 -13.95 -2.83
N ARG A 47 -0.82 -14.21 -2.93
CA ARG A 47 -1.42 -14.87 -4.10
C ARG A 47 -1.26 -14.05 -5.37
N VAL A 48 -1.45 -12.72 -5.31
CA VAL A 48 -1.20 -11.82 -6.45
C VAL A 48 0.27 -11.86 -6.85
N ARG A 49 1.20 -11.78 -5.90
CA ARG A 49 2.64 -11.90 -6.16
C ARG A 49 2.98 -13.22 -6.84
N ALA A 50 2.51 -14.34 -6.30
CA ALA A 50 2.75 -15.67 -6.86
C ALA A 50 2.10 -15.85 -8.25
N GLN A 51 0.94 -15.22 -8.50
CA GLN A 51 0.30 -15.25 -9.81
C GLN A 51 1.09 -14.43 -10.85
N VAL A 52 1.49 -13.22 -10.50
CA VAL A 52 2.31 -12.36 -11.37
C VAL A 52 3.65 -13.03 -11.68
N ASP A 53 4.30 -13.62 -10.67
CA ASP A 53 5.55 -14.35 -10.85
C ASP A 53 5.39 -15.53 -11.81
N ARG A 54 4.33 -16.34 -11.63
CA ARG A 54 4.03 -17.46 -12.53
C ARG A 54 3.77 -17.02 -13.96
N LEU A 55 3.00 -15.96 -14.18
CA LEU A 55 2.73 -15.43 -15.51
C LEU A 55 4.01 -14.93 -16.18
N CYS A 56 4.88 -14.27 -15.41
CA CYS A 56 6.13 -13.77 -15.95
C CYS A 56 7.09 -14.91 -16.32
N TRP A 57 7.23 -15.93 -15.45
CA TRP A 57 7.98 -17.13 -15.78
C TRP A 57 7.41 -17.90 -16.96
N ALA A 58 6.08 -18.00 -17.07
CA ALA A 58 5.45 -18.63 -18.23
C ALA A 58 5.79 -17.88 -19.52
N GLY A 59 5.76 -16.54 -19.51
CA GLY A 59 6.18 -15.71 -20.64
C GLY A 59 7.65 -15.90 -21.02
N ILE A 60 8.54 -15.93 -20.03
CA ILE A 60 9.98 -16.19 -20.24
C ILE A 60 10.20 -17.57 -20.85
N ILE A 61 9.62 -18.62 -20.26
CA ILE A 61 9.78 -20.00 -20.75
C ILE A 61 9.22 -20.15 -22.16
N LEU A 62 8.04 -19.58 -22.43
CA LEU A 62 7.43 -19.65 -23.76
C LEU A 62 8.26 -18.90 -24.81
N GLY A 63 8.76 -17.71 -24.46
CA GLY A 63 9.66 -16.93 -25.32
C GLY A 63 10.96 -17.68 -25.62
N LEU A 64 11.57 -18.28 -24.60
CA LEU A 64 12.78 -19.10 -24.73
C LEU A 64 12.54 -20.36 -25.57
N ALA A 65 11.40 -21.02 -25.40
CA ALA A 65 11.04 -22.19 -26.22
C ALA A 65 10.88 -21.80 -27.68
N PHE A 66 10.26 -20.63 -27.95
CA PHE A 66 10.12 -20.11 -29.31
C PHE A 66 11.48 -19.78 -29.93
N THR A 67 12.35 -19.06 -29.21
CA THR A 67 13.69 -18.72 -29.73
C THR A 67 14.53 -19.97 -29.94
N ALA A 68 14.47 -20.92 -29.01
CA ALA A 68 15.17 -22.20 -29.13
C ALA A 68 14.68 -23.01 -30.32
N ALA A 69 13.37 -23.07 -30.59
CA ALA A 69 12.84 -23.76 -31.75
C ALA A 69 13.27 -23.11 -33.07
N ASN A 70 13.26 -21.78 -33.15
CA ASN A 70 13.71 -21.05 -34.34
C ASN A 70 15.21 -21.25 -34.61
N VAL A 71 16.04 -21.12 -33.57
CA VAL A 71 17.49 -21.36 -33.68
C VAL A 71 17.78 -22.81 -33.98
N GLN A 72 17.04 -23.76 -33.38
CA GLN A 72 17.20 -25.18 -33.65
C GLN A 72 16.92 -25.51 -35.11
N TRP A 73 15.81 -24.98 -35.65
CA TRP A 73 15.46 -25.17 -37.05
C TRP A 73 16.58 -24.68 -37.98
N PHE A 74 17.11 -23.49 -37.70
CA PHE A 74 18.21 -22.90 -38.45
C PHE A 74 19.51 -23.71 -38.30
N ALA A 75 19.91 -24.04 -37.07
CA ALA A 75 21.18 -24.71 -36.77
C ALA A 75 21.19 -26.19 -37.18
N ALA A 76 20.03 -26.86 -37.15
CA ALA A 76 19.90 -28.23 -37.63
C ALA A 76 20.12 -28.32 -39.16
N ALA A 77 19.86 -27.25 -39.92
CA ALA A 77 20.20 -27.13 -41.34
C ALA A 77 19.79 -28.36 -42.20
N GLY A 78 18.63 -28.94 -41.92
CA GLY A 78 18.12 -30.14 -42.61
C GLY A 78 18.67 -31.49 -42.12
N SER A 79 19.34 -31.52 -40.97
CA SER A 79 19.80 -32.75 -40.32
C SER A 79 18.66 -33.72 -40.04
N GLU A 80 18.94 -35.02 -40.13
CA GLU A 80 17.95 -36.06 -39.86
C GLU A 80 17.39 -35.97 -38.45
N PHE A 81 16.09 -36.26 -38.31
CA PHE A 81 15.42 -36.24 -37.01
C PHE A 81 16.09 -37.22 -36.04
N GLY A 82 16.46 -36.73 -34.85
CA GLY A 82 17.13 -37.53 -33.82
C GLY A 82 18.63 -37.73 -34.02
N SER A 83 19.23 -37.21 -35.10
CA SER A 83 20.68 -37.23 -35.29
C SER A 83 21.41 -36.34 -34.25
N LEU A 84 22.71 -36.60 -34.03
CA LEU A 84 23.52 -35.79 -33.12
C LEU A 84 23.48 -34.29 -33.44
N PRO A 85 23.63 -33.82 -34.69
CA PRO A 85 23.49 -32.41 -35.03
C PRO A 85 22.09 -31.83 -34.74
N TRP A 86 21.04 -32.62 -34.97
CA TRP A 86 19.66 -32.21 -34.67
C TRP A 86 19.44 -32.01 -33.17
N LEU A 87 20.02 -32.89 -32.33
CA LEU A 87 19.96 -32.81 -30.88
C LEU A 87 20.82 -31.67 -30.32
N THR A 88 22.06 -31.49 -30.82
CA THR A 88 22.95 -30.43 -30.32
C THR A 88 22.47 -29.04 -30.70
N ALA A 89 21.75 -28.89 -31.83
CA ALA A 89 21.11 -27.64 -32.23
C ALA A 89 20.12 -27.10 -31.17
N TRP A 90 19.47 -27.98 -30.39
CA TRP A 90 18.60 -27.57 -29.28
C TRP A 90 19.34 -26.92 -28.11
N LEU A 91 20.65 -27.13 -27.96
CA LEU A 91 21.42 -26.58 -26.84
C LEU A 91 21.90 -25.16 -27.10
N LEU A 92 21.97 -24.73 -28.36
CA LEU A 92 22.67 -23.52 -28.75
C LEU A 92 22.03 -22.26 -28.14
N ASP A 93 20.72 -22.08 -28.33
CA ASP A 93 20.00 -20.92 -27.80
C ASP A 93 19.79 -20.96 -26.28
N PRO A 94 19.38 -22.09 -25.66
CA PRO A 94 19.28 -22.19 -24.20
C PRO A 94 20.60 -21.87 -23.49
N THR A 95 21.74 -22.26 -24.05
CA THR A 95 23.05 -21.97 -23.44
C THR A 95 23.29 -20.46 -23.36
N VAL A 96 23.08 -19.75 -24.47
CA VAL A 96 23.25 -18.29 -24.52
C VAL A 96 22.27 -17.60 -23.57
N CYS A 97 21.01 -18.05 -23.57
CA CYS A 97 19.97 -17.50 -22.72
C CYS A 97 20.24 -17.72 -21.22
N LEU A 98 20.72 -18.90 -20.83
CA LEU A 98 21.10 -19.20 -19.44
C LEU A 98 22.28 -18.34 -18.97
N VAL A 99 23.28 -18.13 -19.82
CA VAL A 99 24.40 -17.23 -19.52
C VAL A 99 23.91 -15.80 -19.34
N LEU A 100 23.03 -15.31 -20.22
CA LEU A 100 22.41 -13.99 -20.09
C LEU A 100 21.60 -13.88 -18.79
N LEU A 101 20.74 -14.85 -18.48
CA LEU A 101 19.96 -14.88 -17.24
C LEU A 101 20.86 -14.93 -16.00
N ALA A 102 21.98 -15.66 -16.05
CA ALA A 102 22.96 -15.70 -14.96
C ALA A 102 23.65 -14.34 -14.77
N ILE A 103 24.02 -13.66 -15.86
CA ILE A 103 24.57 -12.29 -15.81
C ILE A 103 23.54 -11.34 -15.19
N LEU A 104 22.31 -11.33 -15.71
CA LEU A 104 21.22 -10.50 -15.17
C LEU A 104 20.99 -10.78 -13.69
N ARG A 105 20.95 -12.05 -13.30
CA ARG A 105 20.79 -12.44 -11.91
C ARG A 105 21.95 -11.97 -11.03
N ALA A 106 23.19 -12.08 -11.51
CA ALA A 106 24.36 -11.60 -10.81
C ALA A 106 24.31 -10.07 -10.61
N GLU A 107 23.98 -9.29 -11.65
CA GLU A 107 23.84 -7.83 -11.54
C GLU A 107 22.84 -7.44 -10.44
N GLN A 108 21.70 -8.11 -10.42
CA GLN A 108 20.63 -7.83 -9.44
C GLN A 108 21.05 -8.20 -8.02
N VAL A 109 21.71 -9.34 -7.85
CA VAL A 109 22.27 -9.73 -6.53
C VAL A 109 23.31 -8.72 -6.07
N THR A 110 24.22 -8.28 -6.94
CA THR A 110 25.27 -7.32 -6.55
C THR A 110 24.72 -5.91 -6.32
N ALA A 111 23.67 -5.51 -7.05
CA ALA A 111 22.99 -4.22 -6.85
C ALA A 111 22.39 -4.10 -5.45
N ARG A 112 21.88 -5.20 -4.87
CA ARG A 112 21.39 -5.23 -3.49
C ARG A 112 22.49 -4.93 -2.46
N TYR A 113 23.74 -5.26 -2.77
CA TYR A 113 24.91 -4.95 -1.93
C TYR A 113 25.60 -3.62 -2.32
N GLN A 114 24.97 -2.79 -3.18
CA GLN A 114 25.52 -1.50 -3.65
C GLN A 114 26.87 -1.60 -4.36
N VAL A 115 27.22 -2.78 -4.90
CA VAL A 115 28.46 -2.97 -5.67
C VAL A 115 28.17 -2.70 -7.14
N ARG A 116 28.88 -1.72 -7.71
CA ARG A 116 28.72 -1.38 -9.13
C ARG A 116 29.35 -2.46 -10.02
N THR A 117 28.57 -2.98 -10.97
CA THR A 117 29.08 -3.91 -11.99
C THR A 117 29.93 -3.18 -13.03
N GLY A 118 31.04 -3.81 -13.44
CA GLY A 118 32.00 -3.22 -14.38
C GLY A 118 31.50 -3.17 -15.82
N ARG A 119 32.21 -2.44 -16.68
CA ARG A 119 31.89 -2.29 -18.12
C ARG A 119 31.84 -3.61 -18.88
N TRP A 120 32.59 -4.62 -18.43
CA TRP A 120 32.60 -5.97 -19.01
C TRP A 120 31.28 -6.73 -18.84
N VAL A 121 30.58 -6.54 -17.71
CA VAL A 121 29.28 -7.18 -17.47
C VAL A 121 28.23 -6.62 -18.45
N ARG A 122 28.22 -5.29 -18.61
CA ARG A 122 27.39 -4.62 -19.61
C ARG A 122 27.72 -5.09 -21.02
N ALA A 123 29.00 -5.21 -21.37
CA ALA A 123 29.41 -5.72 -22.69
C ALA A 123 28.93 -7.15 -22.92
N ALA A 124 29.10 -8.06 -21.94
CA ALA A 124 28.66 -9.46 -22.04
C ALA A 124 27.14 -9.58 -22.23
N LYS A 125 26.36 -8.75 -21.52
CA LYS A 125 24.90 -8.68 -21.66
C LYS A 125 24.47 -8.22 -23.06
N TRP A 126 25.06 -7.14 -23.58
CA TRP A 126 24.73 -6.68 -24.93
C TRP A 126 25.20 -7.65 -26.00
N LEU A 127 26.35 -8.32 -25.82
CA LEU A 127 26.86 -9.32 -26.75
C LEU A 127 25.96 -10.54 -26.81
N THR A 128 25.52 -11.06 -25.65
CA THR A 128 24.61 -12.21 -25.58
C THR A 128 23.24 -11.87 -26.17
N LEU A 129 22.69 -10.69 -25.86
CA LEU A 129 21.43 -10.22 -26.48
C LEU A 129 21.56 -10.05 -28.00
N ALA A 130 22.66 -9.48 -28.48
CA ALA A 130 22.92 -9.32 -29.91
C ALA A 130 23.07 -10.67 -30.61
N ALA A 131 23.75 -11.64 -30.00
CA ALA A 131 23.85 -12.99 -30.51
C ALA A 131 22.46 -13.63 -30.66
N THR A 132 21.62 -13.58 -29.63
CA THR A 132 20.24 -14.10 -29.70
C THR A 132 19.42 -13.41 -30.79
N TYR A 133 19.52 -12.08 -30.92
CA TYR A 133 18.84 -11.33 -31.97
C TYR A 133 19.28 -11.77 -33.38
N VAL A 134 20.59 -11.87 -33.62
CA VAL A 134 21.13 -12.27 -34.92
C VAL A 134 20.67 -13.68 -35.26
N MET A 135 20.82 -14.63 -34.35
CA MET A 135 20.41 -16.02 -34.59
C MET A 135 18.92 -16.13 -34.90
N ASN A 136 18.07 -15.32 -34.24
CA ASN A 136 16.64 -15.36 -34.49
C ASN A 136 16.20 -14.67 -35.78
N THR A 137 16.92 -13.64 -36.23
CA THR A 137 16.50 -12.83 -37.38
C THR A 137 17.28 -13.12 -38.66
N TRP A 138 18.37 -13.88 -38.60
CA TRP A 138 19.29 -14.11 -39.73
C TRP A 138 18.59 -14.64 -40.98
N SER A 139 17.73 -15.65 -40.83
CA SER A 139 16.96 -16.22 -41.95
C SER A 139 16.05 -15.18 -42.60
N SER A 140 15.45 -14.30 -41.81
CA SER A 140 14.59 -13.22 -42.30
C SER A 140 15.38 -12.12 -43.00
N TRP A 141 16.59 -11.82 -42.52
CA TRP A 141 17.53 -10.93 -43.21
C TRP A 141 17.99 -11.50 -44.53
N ALA A 142 18.39 -12.78 -44.56
CA ALA A 142 18.79 -13.47 -45.77
C ALA A 142 17.65 -13.56 -46.81
N ALA A 143 16.40 -13.66 -46.35
CA ALA A 143 15.21 -13.63 -47.18
C ALA A 143 14.75 -12.21 -47.57
N GLY A 144 15.38 -11.15 -47.06
CA GLY A 144 14.97 -9.77 -47.32
C GLY A 144 13.56 -9.45 -46.82
N SER A 145 13.12 -10.07 -45.71
CA SER A 145 11.77 -9.92 -45.15
C SER A 145 11.76 -9.04 -43.90
N PRO A 146 11.37 -7.74 -44.01
CA PRO A 146 11.30 -6.85 -42.85
C PRO A 146 10.28 -7.33 -41.81
N ALA A 147 9.16 -7.88 -42.28
CA ALA A 147 8.14 -8.46 -41.40
C ALA A 147 8.68 -9.67 -40.62
N GLY A 148 9.47 -10.53 -41.27
CA GLY A 148 10.13 -11.66 -40.62
C GLY A 148 11.14 -11.22 -39.56
N VAL A 149 11.93 -10.18 -39.85
CA VAL A 149 12.89 -9.62 -38.88
C VAL A 149 12.16 -9.11 -37.64
N VAL A 150 11.08 -8.34 -37.82
CA VAL A 150 10.27 -7.86 -36.69
C VAL A 150 9.71 -9.04 -35.91
N LEU A 151 9.06 -10.00 -36.58
CA LEU A 151 8.39 -11.12 -35.93
C LEU A 151 9.34 -11.98 -35.08
N HIS A 152 10.55 -12.25 -35.58
CA HIS A 152 11.52 -13.08 -34.85
C HIS A 152 12.40 -12.28 -33.87
N SER A 153 12.37 -10.94 -33.91
CA SER A 153 13.06 -10.08 -32.92
C SER A 153 12.26 -9.86 -31.64
N VAL A 154 10.92 -9.96 -31.72
CA VAL A 154 10.02 -9.72 -30.58
C VAL A 154 10.28 -10.71 -29.43
N PRO A 155 10.37 -12.03 -29.64
CA PRO A 155 10.53 -12.98 -28.54
C PRO A 155 11.82 -12.78 -27.74
N PRO A 156 13.03 -12.63 -28.35
CA PRO A 156 14.25 -12.30 -27.62
C PRO A 156 14.11 -11.01 -26.79
N MET A 157 13.50 -9.97 -27.36
CA MET A 157 13.34 -8.69 -26.69
C MET A 157 12.39 -8.78 -25.48
N VAL A 158 11.27 -9.49 -25.64
CA VAL A 158 10.31 -9.72 -24.55
C VAL A 158 10.95 -10.55 -23.44
N VAL A 159 11.70 -11.60 -23.75
CA VAL A 159 12.40 -12.41 -22.74
C VAL A 159 13.42 -11.56 -21.99
N PHE A 160 14.21 -10.76 -22.69
CA PHE A 160 15.20 -9.88 -22.07
C PHE A 160 14.56 -8.84 -21.15
N VAL A 161 13.54 -8.14 -21.62
CA VAL A 161 12.80 -7.14 -20.83
C VAL A 161 12.09 -7.80 -19.66
N ALA A 162 11.45 -8.96 -19.86
CA ALA A 162 10.79 -9.70 -18.80
C ALA A 162 11.79 -10.17 -17.74
N ALA A 163 12.96 -10.66 -18.13
CA ALA A 163 14.00 -11.08 -17.19
C ALA A 163 14.49 -9.92 -16.31
N GLU A 164 14.69 -8.74 -16.89
CA GLU A 164 15.03 -7.50 -16.16
C GLU A 164 13.88 -7.01 -15.28
N ALA A 165 12.65 -7.05 -15.81
CA ALA A 165 11.48 -6.59 -15.10
C ALA A 165 11.09 -7.52 -13.94
N VAL A 166 11.23 -8.85 -14.08
CA VAL A 166 10.98 -9.84 -13.01
C VAL A 166 11.77 -9.49 -11.77
N THR A 167 13.04 -9.08 -11.94
CA THR A 167 13.91 -8.80 -10.82
C THR A 167 13.50 -7.54 -10.06
N ASP A 168 13.17 -6.46 -10.79
CA ASP A 168 12.69 -5.21 -10.19
C ASP A 168 11.26 -5.35 -9.60
N LEU A 169 10.39 -6.07 -10.31
CA LEU A 169 9.01 -6.31 -9.89
C LEU A 169 8.93 -7.18 -8.64
N ARG A 170 9.80 -8.19 -8.49
CA ARG A 170 9.86 -9.02 -7.28
C ARG A 170 10.22 -8.20 -6.05
N ASP A 171 11.14 -7.25 -6.19
CA ASP A 171 11.60 -6.41 -5.07
C ASP A 171 10.50 -5.41 -4.70
N LYS A 172 9.92 -4.71 -5.69
CA LYS A 172 8.79 -3.79 -5.47
C LYS A 172 7.53 -4.46 -4.93
N LEU A 173 7.21 -5.68 -5.40
CA LEU A 173 6.10 -6.45 -4.85
C LEU A 173 6.39 -6.85 -3.40
N THR A 174 7.63 -7.22 -3.07
CA THR A 174 8.01 -7.52 -1.68
C THR A 174 7.84 -6.28 -0.80
N ASP A 175 8.32 -5.13 -1.24
CA ASP A 175 8.20 -3.87 -0.51
C ASP A 175 6.73 -3.44 -0.36
N ALA A 176 5.94 -3.54 -1.43
CA ALA A 176 4.51 -3.26 -1.39
C ALA A 176 3.75 -4.20 -0.43
N VAL A 177 4.13 -5.49 -0.38
CA VAL A 177 3.58 -6.45 0.60
C VAL A 177 3.96 -6.00 2.01
N GLN A 178 5.24 -5.68 2.26
CA GLN A 178 5.72 -5.26 3.58
C GLN A 178 5.05 -3.96 4.05
N ILE A 179 4.91 -2.98 3.16
CA ILE A 179 4.21 -1.72 3.45
C ILE A 179 2.73 -1.98 3.73
N ALA A 180 2.07 -2.83 2.94
CA ALA A 180 0.68 -3.20 3.19
C ALA A 180 0.52 -3.95 4.53
N LEU A 181 1.43 -4.86 4.86
CA LEU A 181 1.46 -5.54 6.16
C LEU A 181 1.64 -4.54 7.30
N VAL A 182 2.63 -3.64 7.22
CA VAL A 182 2.87 -2.60 8.24
C VAL A 182 1.67 -1.66 8.39
N ASN A 183 1.03 -1.28 7.28
CA ASN A 183 -0.15 -0.41 7.31
C ASN A 183 -1.41 -1.12 7.82
N THR A 184 -1.51 -2.45 7.68
CA THR A 184 -2.64 -3.26 8.18
C THR A 184 -2.41 -3.73 9.62
N ALA A 185 -1.15 -3.92 10.02
CA ALA A 185 -0.71 -4.25 11.38
C ALA A 185 -0.62 -3.01 12.27
N LYS A 186 -0.46 -1.82 11.70
CA LYS A 186 -0.93 -0.60 12.36
C LYS A 186 -2.44 -0.81 12.56
N PRO A 187 -2.92 -0.91 13.81
CA PRO A 187 -4.35 -0.80 14.04
C PRO A 187 -4.83 0.48 13.35
N ALA A 188 -6.12 0.55 13.04
CA ALA A 188 -6.80 1.78 12.66
C ALA A 188 -6.77 2.82 13.80
N ASP A 189 -5.60 3.13 14.36
CA ASP A 189 -5.37 4.06 15.44
C ASP A 189 -5.34 5.52 14.95
N VAL A 190 -5.80 5.77 13.72
CA VAL A 190 -5.99 7.11 13.17
C VAL A 190 -7.42 7.36 12.66
N HIS A 191 -8.29 6.36 12.56
CA HIS A 191 -9.72 6.61 12.26
C HIS A 191 -10.74 5.87 13.16
N GLU A 192 -10.29 5.06 14.12
CA GLU A 192 -11.17 4.46 15.13
C GLU A 192 -10.63 4.68 16.56
N LEU A 193 -10.09 5.88 16.81
CA LEU A 193 -10.01 6.49 18.16
C LEU A 193 -10.86 7.76 18.24
N ALA A 194 -11.90 7.87 17.40
CA ALA A 194 -12.89 8.95 17.49
C ALA A 194 -14.04 8.65 18.46
N THR A 195 -14.09 7.45 19.09
CA THR A 195 -15.17 7.10 20.05
C THR A 195 -14.70 6.27 21.25
N ALA A 196 -13.41 6.31 21.59
CA ALA A 196 -12.93 5.84 22.89
C ALA A 196 -12.59 7.05 23.76
N ASP A 197 -13.61 7.52 24.47
CA ASP A 197 -13.57 8.09 25.81
C ASP A 197 -12.18 8.55 26.32
N ARG A 198 -11.73 9.68 25.79
CA ARG A 198 -10.98 10.63 26.60
C ARG A 198 -11.93 11.79 26.81
N GLU A 199 -12.43 11.93 28.03
CA GLU A 199 -12.82 13.23 28.57
C GLU A 199 -11.65 14.21 28.34
N ARG A 200 -11.61 14.81 27.16
CA ARG A 200 -10.98 16.11 27.00
C ARG A 200 -11.83 17.04 27.85
N PRO A 201 -11.26 17.73 28.86
CA PRO A 201 -12.05 18.69 29.61
C PRO A 201 -12.66 19.65 28.57
N ALA A 202 -13.98 19.77 28.62
CA ALA A 202 -14.71 20.71 27.78
C ALA A 202 -13.94 22.02 27.75
N ARG A 203 -13.79 22.61 26.55
CA ARG A 203 -12.99 23.81 26.33
C ARG A 203 -13.56 24.90 27.26
N ARG A 204 -12.96 25.08 28.44
CA ARG A 204 -13.49 25.94 29.51
C ARG A 204 -13.70 27.33 28.95
N LEU A 205 -14.94 27.78 28.98
CA LEU A 205 -15.32 29.11 28.51
C LEU A 205 -14.96 30.12 29.60
N PHE A 206 -14.91 31.41 29.22
CA PHE A 206 -14.61 32.49 30.16
C PHE A 206 -15.50 32.46 31.41
N ALA A 207 -16.78 32.11 31.25
CA ALA A 207 -17.75 32.00 32.33
C ALA A 207 -17.39 30.91 33.35
N ASP A 208 -16.82 29.79 32.89
CA ASP A 208 -16.43 28.68 33.77
C ASP A 208 -15.27 29.09 34.68
N TYR A 209 -14.28 29.80 34.12
CA TYR A 209 -13.17 30.34 34.90
C TYR A 209 -13.62 31.44 35.88
N LEU A 210 -14.63 32.23 35.53
CA LEU A 210 -15.18 33.24 36.43
C LEU A 210 -15.97 32.59 37.58
N ALA A 211 -16.73 31.53 37.31
CA ALA A 211 -17.44 30.77 38.34
C ALA A 211 -16.47 30.09 39.33
N ASP A 212 -15.39 29.47 38.83
CA ASP A 212 -14.34 28.89 39.68
C ASP A 212 -13.68 29.96 40.55
N ALA A 213 -13.39 31.14 39.99
CA ALA A 213 -12.81 32.25 40.75
C ALA A 213 -13.77 32.78 41.84
N ARG A 214 -15.07 32.85 41.59
CA ARG A 214 -16.09 33.22 42.59
C ARG A 214 -16.17 32.21 43.73
N LEU A 215 -16.18 30.92 43.40
CA LEU A 215 -16.21 29.84 44.40
C LEU A 215 -14.98 29.85 45.31
N ALA A 216 -13.82 30.21 44.77
CA ALA A 216 -12.58 30.29 45.53
C ALA A 216 -12.42 31.61 46.31
N TRP A 217 -13.23 32.64 46.03
CA TRP A 217 -13.09 33.96 46.62
C TRP A 217 -13.64 34.02 48.05
N LYS A 218 -12.91 34.72 48.92
CA LYS A 218 -13.34 35.04 50.30
C LYS A 218 -13.18 36.54 50.55
N PRO A 219 -13.98 37.16 51.43
CA PRO A 219 -13.98 38.61 51.65
C PRO A 219 -12.61 39.21 52.00
N GLU A 220 -11.72 38.42 52.62
CA GLU A 220 -10.40 38.85 53.05
C GLU A 220 -9.34 38.79 51.94
N VAL A 221 -9.69 38.25 50.76
CA VAL A 221 -8.77 38.01 49.65
C VAL A 221 -8.82 39.16 48.64
N LYS A 222 -7.69 39.85 48.47
CA LYS A 222 -7.52 40.86 47.42
C LYS A 222 -7.49 40.20 46.04
N VAL A 223 -8.50 40.46 45.22
CA VAL A 223 -8.58 39.96 43.84
C VAL A 223 -7.44 40.57 43.02
N THR A 224 -6.52 39.74 42.53
CA THR A 224 -5.42 40.14 41.65
C THR A 224 -5.27 39.15 40.48
N PRO A 225 -4.69 39.57 39.33
CA PRO A 225 -4.46 38.64 38.21
C PRO A 225 -3.55 37.45 38.57
N ALA A 226 -2.62 37.62 39.52
CA ALA A 226 -1.78 36.54 40.01
C ALA A 226 -2.60 35.50 40.79
N TRP A 227 -3.43 35.97 41.72
CA TRP A 227 -4.34 35.12 42.49
C TRP A 227 -5.33 34.37 41.61
N VAL A 228 -5.96 35.06 40.64
CA VAL A 228 -6.92 34.40 39.71
C VAL A 228 -6.25 33.26 38.93
N ARG A 229 -4.99 33.41 38.51
CA ARG A 229 -4.26 32.33 37.83
C ARG A 229 -3.96 31.15 38.73
N GLU A 230 -3.66 31.42 39.99
CA GLU A 230 -3.39 30.39 40.99
C GLU A 230 -4.63 29.52 41.24
N VAL A 231 -5.80 30.15 41.42
CA VAL A 231 -7.03 29.42 41.75
C VAL A 231 -7.71 28.79 40.53
N THR A 232 -7.54 29.34 39.32
CA THR A 232 -8.27 28.87 38.11
C THR A 232 -7.38 28.19 37.06
N GLY A 233 -6.06 28.34 37.14
CA GLY A 233 -5.13 27.82 36.14
C GLY A 233 -5.20 28.52 34.77
N CYS A 234 -5.89 29.67 34.65
CA CYS A 234 -6.08 30.36 33.37
C CYS A 234 -4.79 31.05 32.85
N SER A 235 -4.80 31.39 31.56
CA SER A 235 -3.66 32.06 30.89
C SER A 235 -3.48 33.52 31.36
N ARG A 236 -2.27 34.07 31.20
CA ARG A 236 -1.93 35.45 31.62
C ARG A 236 -2.86 36.53 31.04
N GLY A 237 -3.35 36.33 29.81
CA GLY A 237 -4.26 37.27 29.16
C GLY A 237 -5.71 37.15 29.63
N LEU A 238 -6.13 35.97 30.09
CA LEU A 238 -7.48 35.75 30.61
C LEU A 238 -7.60 36.22 32.06
N SER A 239 -6.55 36.02 32.86
CA SER A 239 -6.52 36.36 34.27
C SER A 239 -6.66 37.84 34.58
N SER A 240 -6.17 38.72 33.70
CA SER A 240 -6.35 40.16 33.86
C SER A 240 -7.81 40.57 33.68
N ARG A 241 -8.49 39.97 32.70
CA ARG A 241 -9.92 40.20 32.43
C ARG A 241 -10.80 39.64 33.54
N LEU A 242 -10.53 38.41 33.98
CA LEU A 242 -11.26 37.78 35.09
C LEU A 242 -11.08 38.54 36.41
N ALA A 243 -9.85 39.01 36.72
CA ALA A 243 -9.59 39.79 37.92
C ALA A 243 -10.32 41.15 37.89
N ALA A 244 -10.40 41.79 36.72
CA ALA A 244 -11.11 43.06 36.57
C ALA A 244 -12.62 42.89 36.78
N GLU A 245 -13.21 41.86 36.17
CA GLU A 245 -14.65 41.54 36.29
C GLU A 245 -15.03 41.21 37.74
N LEU A 246 -14.29 40.30 38.37
CA LEU A 246 -14.57 39.89 39.76
C LEU A 246 -14.34 41.04 40.74
N SER A 247 -13.36 41.92 40.50
CA SER A 247 -13.15 43.11 41.34
C SER A 247 -14.30 44.12 41.20
N ALA A 248 -14.89 44.26 40.01
CA ALA A 248 -16.05 45.10 39.80
C ALA A 248 -17.26 44.58 40.59
N GLU A 249 -17.53 43.28 40.54
CA GLU A 249 -18.62 42.63 41.30
C GLU A 249 -18.47 42.79 42.81
N VAL A 250 -17.26 42.55 43.34
CA VAL A 250 -16.99 42.71 44.78
C VAL A 250 -17.19 44.18 45.20
N ASN A 251 -16.75 45.14 44.39
CA ASN A 251 -16.91 46.56 44.67
C ASN A 251 -18.35 47.08 44.53
N GLU A 252 -19.19 46.40 43.74
CA GLU A 252 -20.63 46.67 43.65
C GLU A 252 -21.40 46.03 44.81
N GLY A 253 -21.05 44.80 45.20
CA GLY A 253 -21.64 44.12 46.36
C GLY A 253 -21.38 44.86 47.69
N VAL A 254 -20.18 45.44 47.85
CA VAL A 254 -19.84 46.28 49.00
C VAL A 254 -20.66 47.59 49.02
N ARG A 255 -21.01 48.15 47.86
CA ARG A 255 -21.82 49.38 47.76
C ARG A 255 -23.30 49.18 48.04
N HIS A 256 -23.83 47.96 47.90
CA HIS A 256 -25.23 47.63 48.20
C HIS A 256 -25.45 47.06 49.61
N GLY A 257 -24.37 46.78 50.36
CA GLY A 257 -24.42 46.25 51.73
C GLY A 257 -24.03 47.23 52.83
N SER A 258 -24.01 48.54 52.55
CA SER A 258 -23.84 49.62 53.54
C SER A 258 -25.09 50.46 53.70
#